data_AF-A0A2V5X3B8-F1
#
_entry.id   AF-A0A2V5X3B8-F1
#
_cell.length_a   1.000
_cell.length_b   1.000
_cell.length_c   1.000
_cell.angle_alpha   90.00
_cell.angle_beta   90.00
_cell.angle_gamma   90.00
#
_symmetry.space_group_name_H-M   'P 1'
#
loop_
_entity.id
_entity.type
_entity.pdbx_description
1 polymer ?
#
loop_
_entity_poly.entity_id
_entity_poly.type
_entity_poly.pdbx_seq_one_letter_code
_entity_poly.pdbx_strand_id
1 'polypeptide(L)' 'MQPLSPPDTHFLSAAAGWYELGNITEAKAELERISPALREHPDVLELRWLVHAQEKNWEQGLAVAEKLVEIAP' A
#
# COMPACT_ATOMS: atom_id res chain seq x y z
N MET A 1 -15.31 -2.28 -6.66
CA MET A 1 -14.34 -3.04 -5.84
C MET A 1 -14.92 -3.32 -4.47
N GLN A 2 -14.45 -4.37 -3.80
CA GLN A 2 -14.90 -4.70 -2.45
C GLN A 2 -14.32 -3.68 -1.47
N PRO A 3 -15.15 -3.06 -0.60
CA PRO A 3 -14.65 -2.09 0.36
C PRO A 3 -13.72 -2.76 1.37
N LEU A 4 -12.64 -2.08 1.73
CA LEU A 4 -11.81 -2.46 2.87
C LEU A 4 -12.68 -2.46 4.13
N SER A 5 -12.56 -3.52 4.91
CA SER A 5 -13.26 -3.70 6.19
C SER A 5 -12.25 -4.02 7.27
N PRO A 6 -12.56 -3.79 8.56
CA PRO A 6 -11.69 -4.26 9.64
C PRO A 6 -11.45 -5.77 9.52
N PRO A 7 -10.20 -6.24 9.70
CA PRO A 7 -9.06 -5.50 10.24
C PRO A 7 -8.20 -4.74 9.21
N ASP A 8 -8.40 -4.97 7.91
CA ASP A 8 -7.52 -4.44 6.85
C ASP A 8 -7.52 -2.90 6.78
N THR A 9 -8.64 -2.25 7.09
CA THR A 9 -8.70 -0.78 7.23
C THR A 9 -7.80 -0.25 8.34
N HIS A 10 -7.64 -0.99 9.44
CA HIS A 10 -6.75 -0.59 10.53
C HIS A 10 -5.29 -0.75 10.14
N PHE A 11 -4.92 -1.82 9.44
CA PHE A 11 -3.57 -2.00 8.92
C PHE A 11 -3.20 -0.93 7.90
N LEU A 12 -4.11 -0.61 6.98
CA LEU A 12 -3.88 0.46 6.01
C LEU A 12 -3.73 1.83 6.70
N SER A 13 -4.59 2.14 7.66
CA SER A 13 -4.50 3.39 8.42
C SER A 13 -3.20 3.50 9.22
N ALA A 14 -2.77 2.40 9.85
CA ALA A 14 -1.50 2.34 10.58
C ALA A 14 -0.30 2.49 9.64
N ALA A 15 -0.33 1.83 8.48
CA ALA A 15 0.70 1.95 7.47
C ALA A 15 0.84 3.40 6.98
N ALA A 16 -0.27 4.09 6.73
CA ALA A 16 -0.28 5.48 6.31
C ALA A 16 0.32 6.38 7.40
N GLY A 17 -0.08 6.20 8.66
CA GLY A 17 0.48 6.93 9.79
C GLY A 17 2.00 6.74 9.94
N TRP A 18 2.50 5.52 9.78
CA TRP A 18 3.94 5.26 9.80
C TRP A 18 4.68 5.89 8.61
N TYR A 19 4.08 5.85 7.42
CA TYR A 19 4.63 6.51 6.23
C TYR A 19 4.77 8.03 6.44
N GLU A 20 3.73 8.69 6.96
CA GLU A 20 3.73 10.13 7.24
C GLU A 20 4.80 10.54 8.27
N LEU A 21 5.12 9.65 9.21
CA LEU A 21 6.21 9.82 10.19
C LEU A 21 7.60 9.49 9.60
N GLY A 22 7.68 9.09 8.33
CA GLY A 22 8.91 8.68 7.67
C GLY A 22 9.41 7.29 8.09
N ASN A 23 8.61 6.53 8.85
CA ASN A 23 8.98 5.20 9.31
C ASN A 23 8.55 4.12 8.31
N ILE A 24 9.34 3.98 7.26
CA ILE A 24 9.01 3.13 6.11
C ILE A 24 9.03 1.63 6.44
N THR A 25 9.89 1.21 7.36
CA THR A 25 9.96 -0.19 7.80
C THR A 25 8.62 -0.64 8.41
N GLU A 26 8.06 0.19 9.30
CA GLU A 26 6.80 -0.09 9.98
C GLU A 26 5.61 0.06 9.03
N ALA A 27 5.65 1.03 8.10
CA ALA A 27 4.64 1.15 7.06
C ALA A 27 4.55 -0.13 6.21
N LYS A 28 5.69 -0.70 5.82
CA LYS A 28 5.75 -1.97 5.08
C LYS A 28 5.25 -3.15 5.92
N ALA A 29 5.63 -3.20 7.19
CA ALA A 29 5.19 -4.26 8.10
C ALA A 29 3.66 -4.28 8.22
N GLU A 30 3.00 -3.12 8.34
CA GLU A 30 1.55 -3.03 8.37
C GLU A 30 0.90 -3.41 7.03
N LEU A 31 1.47 -2.99 5.90
CA LEU A 31 1.00 -3.37 4.55
C LEU A 31 1.05 -4.88 4.29
N GLU A 32 1.97 -5.61 4.91
CA GLU A 32 2.07 -7.07 4.79
C GLU A 32 1.01 -7.82 5.58
N ARG A 33 0.42 -7.17 6.60
CA ARG A 33 -0.69 -7.73 7.40
C ARG A 33 -2.02 -7.69 6.68
N ILE A 34 -2.12 -6.89 5.61
CA ILE A 34 -3.32 -6.83 4.77
C ILE A 34 -3.54 -8.19 4.10
N SER A 35 -4.77 -8.67 4.22
CA SER A 35 -5.24 -9.94 3.67
C SER A 35 -4.87 -10.06 2.20
N PRO A 36 -4.37 -11.23 1.72
CA PRO A 36 -3.91 -11.39 0.34
C PRO A 36 -4.93 -10.98 -0.73
N ALA A 37 -6.22 -11.23 -0.47
CA ALA A 37 -7.33 -10.86 -1.37
C ALA A 37 -7.52 -9.34 -1.54
N LEU A 38 -6.97 -8.52 -0.64
CA LEU A 38 -7.11 -7.07 -0.62
C LEU A 38 -5.80 -6.33 -0.91
N ARG A 39 -4.70 -7.04 -1.18
CA ARG A 39 -3.40 -6.40 -1.47
C ARG A 39 -3.38 -5.65 -2.80
N GLU A 40 -4.23 -6.07 -3.73
CA GLU A 40 -4.44 -5.38 -5.01
C GLU A 40 -5.54 -4.30 -4.92
N HIS A 41 -6.05 -4.01 -3.72
CA HIS A 41 -6.99 -2.90 -3.56
C HIS A 41 -6.28 -1.57 -3.88
N PRO A 42 -6.92 -0.62 -4.59
CA PRO A 42 -6.31 0.63 -5.02
C PRO A 42 -5.65 1.41 -3.88
N ASP A 43 -6.36 1.62 -2.77
CA ASP A 43 -5.81 2.36 -1.62
C ASP A 43 -4.55 1.70 -1.04
N VAL A 44 -4.46 0.36 -1.12
CA VAL A 44 -3.29 -0.41 -0.66
C VAL A 44 -2.15 -0.27 -1.66
N LEU A 45 -2.44 -0.34 -2.95
CA LEU A 45 -1.48 -0.15 -4.03
C LEU A 45 -0.92 1.28 -4.05
N GLU A 46 -1.75 2.30 -3.81
CA GLU A 46 -1.33 3.69 -3.72
C GLU A 46 -0.30 3.89 -2.60
N LEU A 47 -0.58 3.36 -1.41
CA LEU A 47 0.38 3.46 -0.30
C LEU A 47 1.65 2.64 -0.56
N ARG A 48 1.55 1.46 -1.18
CA ARG A 48 2.73 0.66 -1.60
C ARG A 48 3.59 1.43 -2.60
N TRP A 49 2.96 2.14 -3.54
CA TRP A 49 3.66 3.01 -4.48
C TRP A 49 4.41 4.13 -3.76
N LEU A 50 3.75 4.85 -2.85
CA LEU A 50 4.35 5.92 -2.06
C LEU A 50 5.57 5.43 -1.26
N VAL A 51 5.45 4.26 -0.62
CA VAL A 51 6.54 3.60 0.09
C VAL A 51 7.73 3.33 -0.84
N HIS A 52 7.50 2.74 -2.01
CA HIS A 52 8.57 2.47 -2.97
C HIS A 52 9.20 3.75 -3.53
N ALA A 53 8.40 4.78 -3.80
CA ALA A 53 8.90 6.08 -4.23
C ALA A 53 9.80 6.72 -3.16
N GLN A 54 9.43 6.62 -1.89
CA GLN A 54 10.23 7.12 -0.77
C GLN A 54 11.57 6.39 -0.64
N GLU A 55 11.58 5.06 -0.86
CA GLU A 55 12.80 4.24 -0.90
C GLU A 55 13.60 4.40 -2.21
N LYS A 56 13.09 5.17 -3.19
CA LYS A 56 13.62 5.27 -4.57
C LYS A 56 13.73 3.91 -5.26
N ASN A 57 12.86 2.97 -4.87
CA ASN A 57 12.77 1.65 -5.47
C ASN A 57 11.86 1.71 -6.71
N TRP A 58 12.34 2.34 -7.76
CA TRP A 58 11.54 2.68 -8.94
C TRP A 58 11.04 1.48 -9.72
N GLU A 59 11.79 0.37 -9.71
CA GLU A 59 11.37 -0.86 -10.38
C GLU A 59 10.09 -1.41 -9.76
N GLN A 60 10.04 -1.52 -8.43
CA GLN A 60 8.84 -1.98 -7.73
C GLN A 60 7.75 -0.93 -7.70
N GLY A 61 8.11 0.36 -7.60
CA GLY A 61 7.15 1.45 -7.74
C GLY A 61 6.43 1.42 -9.08
N LEU A 62 7.14 1.19 -10.19
CA LEU A 62 6.54 1.10 -11.51
C LEU A 62 5.58 -0.08 -11.61
N ALA A 63 5.98 -1.27 -11.15
CA ALA A 63 5.11 -2.46 -11.17
C ALA A 63 3.80 -2.24 -10.38
N VAL A 64 3.87 -1.57 -9.24
CA VAL A 64 2.67 -1.22 -8.45
C VAL A 64 1.81 -0.18 -9.17
N ALA A 65 2.41 0.83 -9.81
CA ALA A 65 1.67 1.85 -10.54
C ALA A 65 0.95 1.29 -11.78
N GLU A 66 1.60 0.39 -12.53
CA GLU A 66 0.98 -0.29 -13.67
C GLU A 66 -0.25 -1.09 -13.23
N LYS A 67 -0.11 -1.82 -12.12
CA LYS A 67 -1.22 -2.57 -11.52
C LYS A 67 -2.36 -1.67 -11.04
N LEU A 68 -2.02 -0.51 -10.47
CA LEU A 68 -3.01 0.47 -10.02
C LEU A 68 -3.83 0.99 -11.21
N VAL A 69 -3.17 1.35 -12.32
CA VAL A 69 -3.84 1.80 -13.56
C VAL A 69 -4.70 0.70 -14.19
N GLU A 70 -4.27 -0.56 -14.13
CA GLU A 70 -5.07 -1.70 -14.61
C GLU A 70 -6.38 -1.86 -13.83
N ILE A 71 -6.34 -1.66 -12.51
CA ILE A 71 -7.46 -1.90 -11.60
C ILE A 71 -8.38 -0.67 -11.45
N ALA A 72 -7.81 0.53 -11.47
CA ALA A 72 -8.48 1.81 -11.27
C ALA A 72 -7.92 2.88 -12.22
N PRO A 73 -8.32 2.87 -13.51
CA PRO A 73 -7.86 3.83 -14.51
C PRO A 73 -8.42 5.25 -14.32
#